data_AF-A0A2D6SQ97-F1
#
_entry.id   AF-A0A2D6SQ97-F1
#
_cell.length_a   1.000
_cell.length_b   1.000
_cell.length_c   1.000
_cell.angle_alpha   90.00
_cell.angle_beta   90.00
_cell.angle_gamma   90.00
#
_symmetry.space_group_name_H-M   'P 1'
#
loop_
_entity.id
_entity.type
_entity.pdbx_description
1 polymer ?
#
loop_
_entity_poly.entity_id
_entity_poly.type
_entity_poly.pdbx_seq_one_letter_code
_entity_poly.pdbx_strand_id
1 'polypeptide(L)'
;MSDLDEIKKRKLEELMKLQQERVQQQGQEEAQLQQQIQQMEALVKQLLTKEALERYGNLKAAHQEKAVQLLLVLFQAIQAGQIKGKVDDETLKQLLEKLTPKKRDFKIKRV
;
A
#
# COMPACT_ATOMS: atom_id res chain seq x y z
N MET A 1 -35.49 1.82 -41.31
CA MET A 1 -34.55 2.14 -40.23
C MET A 1 -33.60 3.16 -40.79
N SER A 2 -33.57 4.37 -40.22
CA SER A 2 -32.81 5.50 -40.79
C SER A 2 -31.34 5.40 -40.39
N ASP A 3 -30.44 5.81 -41.30
CA ASP A 3 -28.98 5.85 -41.13
C ASP A 3 -28.53 6.53 -39.81
N LEU A 4 -29.36 7.43 -39.27
CA LEU A 4 -29.17 8.09 -37.97
C LEU A 4 -29.19 7.14 -36.77
N ASP A 5 -30.04 6.10 -36.77
CA ASP A 5 -30.12 5.13 -35.68
C ASP A 5 -28.89 4.21 -35.65
N GLU A 6 -28.34 3.86 -36.82
CA GLU A 6 -27.12 3.04 -36.93
C GLU A 6 -25.88 3.79 -36.43
N ILE A 7 -25.77 5.09 -36.73
CA ILE A 7 -24.68 5.95 -36.22
C ILE A 7 -24.74 6.03 -34.69
N LYS A 8 -25.94 6.21 -34.12
CA LYS A 8 -26.15 6.29 -32.67
C LYS A 8 -25.81 4.96 -31.97
N LYS A 9 -26.19 3.83 -32.57
CA LYS A 9 -25.88 2.49 -32.06
C LYS A 9 -24.38 2.20 -32.07
N ARG A 10 -23.68 2.49 -33.19
CA ARG A 10 -22.22 2.34 -33.28
C ARG A 10 -21.47 3.19 -32.24
N LYS A 11 -21.90 4.44 -32.04
CA LYS A 11 -21.26 5.32 -31.05
C LYS A 11 -21.45 4.82 -29.62
N LEU A 12 -22.62 4.24 -29.32
CA LEU A 12 -22.91 3.64 -28.02
C LEU A 12 -22.06 2.40 -27.77
N GLU A 13 -21.91 1.53 -28.78
CA GLU A 13 -21.05 0.33 -28.71
C GLU A 13 -19.57 0.72 -28.53
N GLU A 14 -19.07 1.70 -29.28
CA GLU A 14 -17.70 2.22 -29.08
C GLU A 14 -17.49 2.78 -27.67
N LEU A 15 -18.44 3.58 -27.15
CA LEU A 15 -18.36 4.13 -25.79
C LEU A 15 -18.37 3.04 -24.72
N MET A 16 -19.20 2.01 -24.89
CA MET A 16 -19.26 0.88 -23.97
C MET A 16 -17.95 0.09 -23.98
N LYS A 17 -17.36 -0.13 -25.17
CA LYS A 17 -16.08 -0.83 -25.33
C LYS A 17 -14.92 -0.04 -24.69
N LEU A 18 -14.86 1.27 -24.93
CA LEU A 18 -13.88 2.18 -24.30
C LEU A 18 -14.02 2.19 -22.77
N GLN A 19 -15.25 2.21 -22.25
CA GLN A 19 -15.48 2.15 -20.81
C GLN A 19 -15.02 0.81 -20.22
N GLN A 20 -15.30 -0.30 -20.90
CA GLN A 20 -14.86 -1.63 -20.47
C GLN A 20 -13.33 -1.78 -20.51
N GLU A 21 -12.66 -1.27 -21.55
CA GLU A 21 -11.20 -1.23 -21.63
C GLU A 21 -10.58 -0.39 -20.51
N ARG A 22 -11.17 0.76 -20.18
CA ARG A 22 -10.72 1.61 -19.06
C ARG A 22 -10.87 0.93 -17.69
N VAL A 23 -12.00 0.27 -17.44
CA VAL A 23 -12.23 -0.49 -16.21
C VAL A 23 -11.25 -1.66 -16.11
N GLN A 24 -10.97 -2.33 -17.22
CA GLN A 24 -10.03 -3.44 -17.26
C GLN A 24 -8.58 -2.98 -17.03
N GLN A 25 -8.17 -1.84 -17.58
CA GLN A 25 -6.85 -1.26 -17.34
C GLN A 25 -6.67 -0.80 -15.88
N GLN A 26 -7.65 -0.08 -15.32
CA GLN A 26 -7.59 0.35 -13.91
C GLN A 26 -7.53 -0.85 -12.96
N GLY A 27 -8.33 -1.89 -13.21
CA GLY A 27 -8.29 -3.12 -12.41
C GLY A 27 -6.95 -3.85 -12.49
N GLN A 28 -6.27 -3.80 -13.64
CA GLN A 28 -4.94 -4.40 -13.80
C GLN A 28 -3.85 -3.64 -13.04
N GLU A 29 -3.88 -2.31 -13.07
CA GLU A 29 -2.90 -1.48 -12.35
C GLU A 29 -3.02 -1.65 -10.83
N GLU A 30 -4.25 -1.62 -10.29
CA GLU A 30 -4.48 -1.87 -8.87
C GLU A 30 -4.09 -3.30 -8.46
N ALA A 31 -4.40 -4.30 -9.30
CA ALA A 31 -4.01 -5.68 -9.04
C ALA A 31 -2.48 -5.85 -9.01
N GLN A 32 -1.76 -5.23 -9.95
CA GLN A 32 -0.30 -5.25 -9.97
C GLN A 32 0.30 -4.59 -8.73
N LEU A 33 -0.24 -3.45 -8.31
CA LEU A 33 0.23 -2.76 -7.11
C LEU A 33 0.03 -3.62 -5.86
N GLN A 34 -1.15 -4.23 -5.73
CA GLN A 34 -1.46 -5.14 -4.62
C GLN A 34 -0.55 -6.36 -4.61
N GLN A 35 -0.30 -6.96 -5.78
CA GLN A 35 0.63 -8.09 -5.89
C GLN A 35 2.05 -7.72 -5.46
N GLN A 36 2.55 -6.56 -5.84
CA GLN A 36 3.87 -6.07 -5.41
C GLN A 36 3.93 -5.93 -3.89
N ILE A 37 2.93 -5.29 -3.29
CA ILE A 37 2.87 -5.12 -1.83
C ILE A 37 2.84 -6.48 -1.12
N GLN A 38 2.06 -7.44 -1.63
CA GLN A 38 1.99 -8.79 -1.08
C GLN A 38 3.33 -9.55 -1.16
N GLN A 39 4.05 -9.42 -2.28
CA GLN A 39 5.37 -10.02 -2.44
C GLN A 39 6.38 -9.43 -1.45
N MET A 40 6.41 -8.10 -1.32
CA MET A 40 7.25 -7.42 -0.34
C MET A 40 6.89 -7.84 1.09
N GLU A 41 5.59 -7.95 1.40
CA GLU A 41 5.10 -8.40 2.70
C GLU A 41 5.54 -9.83 3.03
N ALA A 42 5.47 -10.73 2.06
CA ALA A 42 5.89 -12.12 2.23
C ALA A 42 7.39 -12.23 2.57
N LEU A 43 8.24 -11.45 1.88
CA LEU A 43 9.67 -11.41 2.14
C LEU A 43 9.99 -10.84 3.53
N VAL A 44 9.35 -9.73 3.90
CA VAL A 44 9.55 -9.11 5.21
C VAL A 44 9.08 -10.06 6.33
N LYS A 45 7.92 -10.71 6.19
CA LYS A 45 7.36 -11.64 7.20
C LYS A 45 8.28 -12.81 7.52
N GLN A 46 9.04 -13.33 6.56
CA GLN A 46 10.01 -14.41 6.80
C GLN A 46 11.17 -13.97 7.71
N LEU A 47 11.45 -12.67 7.74
CA LEU A 47 12.51 -12.08 8.55
C LEU A 47 11.99 -11.48 9.86
N LEU A 48 10.67 -11.38 10.07
CA LEU A 48 10.11 -10.91 11.34
C LEU A 48 10.13 -12.02 12.40
N THR A 49 10.36 -11.66 13.67
CA THR A 49 10.05 -12.56 14.80
C THR A 49 8.53 -12.71 14.98
N LYS A 50 8.08 -13.72 15.74
CA LYS A 50 6.65 -13.94 16.00
C LYS A 50 6.00 -12.69 16.61
N GLU A 51 6.65 -12.09 17.60
CA GLU A 51 6.18 -10.87 18.27
C GLU A 51 6.09 -9.68 17.31
N ALA A 52 7.10 -9.50 16.46
CA ALA A 52 7.09 -8.43 15.45
C ALA A 52 5.99 -8.62 14.40
N LEU A 53 5.70 -9.87 14.02
CA LEU A 53 4.62 -10.22 13.07
C LEU A 53 3.25 -9.90 13.66
N GLU A 54 3.02 -10.22 14.94
CA GLU A 54 1.79 -9.85 15.66
C GLU A 54 1.62 -8.32 15.74
N ARG A 55 2.69 -7.58 16.11
CA ARG A 55 2.63 -6.11 16.12
C ARG A 55 2.35 -5.53 14.75
N TYR A 56 2.99 -6.05 13.71
CA TYR A 56 2.75 -5.64 12.33
C TYR A 56 1.29 -5.90 11.92
N GLY A 57 0.74 -7.07 12.26
CA GLY A 57 -0.67 -7.41 12.00
C GLY A 57 -1.64 -6.44 12.69
N ASN A 58 -1.42 -6.17 13.97
CA ASN A 58 -2.22 -5.20 14.73
C ASN A 58 -2.11 -3.78 14.15
N LEU A 59 -0.91 -3.36 13.75
CA LEU A 59 -0.68 -2.07 13.12
C LEU A 59 -1.37 -1.97 11.77
N LYS A 60 -1.32 -3.03 10.94
CA LYS A 60 -1.99 -3.08 9.64
C LYS A 60 -3.50 -2.96 9.78
N ALA A 61 -4.08 -3.61 10.78
CA ALA A 61 -5.50 -3.51 11.09
C ALA A 61 -5.91 -2.12 11.60
N ALA A 62 -5.07 -1.48 12.43
CA ALA A 62 -5.37 -0.15 12.98
C ALA A 62 -5.09 0.99 11.99
N HIS A 63 -3.97 0.92 11.26
CA HIS A 63 -3.44 1.98 10.42
C HIS A 63 -2.66 1.40 9.22
N GLN A 64 -3.37 1.06 8.15
CA GLN A 64 -2.78 0.44 6.96
C GLN A 64 -1.69 1.30 6.32
N GLU A 65 -1.83 2.63 6.26
CA GLU A 65 -0.80 3.52 5.73
C GLU A 65 0.54 3.39 6.48
N LYS A 66 0.51 3.36 7.82
CA LYS A 66 1.72 3.20 8.63
C LYS A 66 2.36 1.82 8.43
N ALA A 67 1.54 0.78 8.26
CA ALA A 67 2.02 -0.55 7.99
C ALA A 67 2.72 -0.64 6.63
N VAL A 68 2.20 0.00 5.59
CA VAL A 68 2.84 0.06 4.26
C VAL A 68 4.17 0.83 4.33
N GLN A 69 4.22 1.96 5.03
CA GLN A 69 5.45 2.72 5.21
C GLN A 69 6.53 1.91 5.95
N LEU A 70 6.15 1.24 7.04
CA LEU A 70 7.05 0.38 7.79
C LEU A 70 7.59 -0.76 6.92
N LEU A 71 6.71 -1.39 6.12
CA LEU A 71 7.08 -2.47 5.21
C LEU A 71 8.07 -2.02 4.14
N LEU A 72 7.87 -0.82 3.57
CA LEU A 72 8.79 -0.23 2.60
C LEU A 72 10.18 0.02 3.21
N VAL A 73 10.24 0.57 4.43
CA VAL A 73 11.50 0.83 5.15
C VAL A 73 12.22 -0.48 5.48
N LEU A 74 11.49 -1.47 5.97
CA LEU A 74 12.06 -2.79 6.26
C LEU A 74 12.57 -3.45 4.98
N PHE A 75 11.78 -3.44 3.91
CA PHE A 75 12.17 -4.01 2.63
C PHE A 75 13.46 -3.37 2.08
N GLN A 76 13.57 -2.05 2.13
CA GLN A 76 14.80 -1.34 1.73
C GLN A 76 16.00 -1.72 2.60
N ALA A 77 15.83 -1.79 3.92
CA ALA A 77 16.90 -2.16 4.84
C ALA A 77 17.38 -3.60 4.65
N ILE A 78 16.47 -4.50 4.29
CA ILE A 78 16.77 -5.89 3.91
C ILE A 78 17.51 -5.93 2.58
N GLN A 79 17.03 -5.21 1.56
CA GLN A 79 17.69 -5.14 0.24
C GLN A 79 19.11 -4.54 0.33
N ALA A 80 19.28 -3.52 1.17
CA ALA A 80 20.58 -2.91 1.45
C ALA A 80 21.53 -3.84 2.22
N GLY A 81 21.06 -5.00 2.70
CA GLY A 81 21.85 -5.94 3.48
C GLY A 81 22.21 -5.43 4.88
N GLN A 82 21.57 -4.37 5.35
CA GLN A 82 21.75 -3.84 6.72
C GLN A 82 21.06 -4.73 7.75
N ILE A 83 19.99 -5.41 7.35
CA ILE A 83 19.27 -6.40 8.15
C ILE A 83 19.50 -7.78 7.55
N LYS A 84 20.40 -8.56 8.16
CA LYS A 84 20.69 -9.95 7.77
C LYS A 84 20.10 -11.00 8.71
N GLY A 85 19.39 -10.56 9.75
CA GLY A 85 18.84 -11.41 10.80
C GLY A 85 17.35 -11.18 11.00
N LYS A 86 16.81 -11.82 12.04
CA LYS A 86 15.41 -11.59 12.41
C LYS A 86 15.23 -10.17 12.94
N VAL A 87 14.16 -9.51 12.50
CA VAL A 87 13.73 -8.21 13.01
C VAL A 87 12.82 -8.44 14.20
N ASP A 88 13.27 -7.94 15.35
CA ASP A 88 12.54 -8.03 16.60
C ASP A 88 11.56 -6.89 16.83
N ASP A 89 10.67 -7.09 17.80
CA ASP A 89 9.63 -6.13 18.19
C ASP A 89 10.20 -4.76 18.58
N GLU A 90 11.36 -4.74 19.25
CA GLU A 90 12.04 -3.51 19.66
C GLU A 90 12.46 -2.68 18.44
N THR A 91 13.04 -3.30 17.43
CA THR A 91 13.45 -2.62 16.19
C THR A 91 12.23 -2.03 15.47
N LEU A 92 11.12 -2.78 15.46
CA LEU A 92 9.86 -2.32 14.89
C LEU A 92 9.32 -1.08 15.63
N LYS A 93 9.33 -1.09 16.97
CA LYS A 93 8.95 0.06 17.79
C LYS A 93 9.81 1.28 17.52
N GLN A 94 11.13 1.11 17.49
CA GLN A 94 12.07 2.19 17.20
C GLN A 94 11.82 2.83 15.83
N LEU A 95 11.52 2.01 14.81
CA LEU A 95 11.13 2.51 13.49
C LEU A 95 9.81 3.26 13.54
N LEU A 96 8.79 2.73 14.22
CA LEU A 96 7.48 3.36 14.35
C LEU A 96 7.51 4.68 15.11
N GLU A 97 8.37 4.82 16.11
CA GLU A 97 8.62 6.07 16.82
C GLU A 97 9.23 7.13 15.91
N LYS A 98 10.14 6.73 15.00
CA LYS A 98 10.75 7.65 14.01
C LYS A 98 9.78 8.02 12.88
N LEU A 99 8.95 7.08 12.46
CA LEU A 99 7.90 7.28 11.45
C LEU A 99 6.76 8.16 11.97
N THR A 100 6.51 8.14 13.27
CA THR A 100 5.52 9.02 13.89
C THR A 100 6.15 10.41 14.08
N PRO A 101 5.69 11.46 13.38
CA PRO A 101 6.18 12.80 13.66
C PRO A 101 5.90 13.11 15.13
N LYS A 102 6.95 13.50 15.89
CA LYS A 102 6.82 14.02 17.27
C LYS A 102 5.69 15.04 17.24
N LYS A 103 4.58 14.75 17.94
CA LYS A 103 3.44 15.67 18.04
C LYS A 103 4.03 17.05 18.35
N ARG A 104 3.94 17.98 17.40
CA ARG A 104 4.33 19.37 17.65
C ARG A 104 3.48 19.82 18.83
N ASP A 105 4.13 20.12 19.94
CA ASP A 105 3.55 20.84 21.06
C ASP A 105 2.77 22.03 20.48
N PHE A 106 1.45 21.95 20.44
CA PHE A 106 0.61 23.11 20.18
C PHE A 106 0.74 23.99 21.43
N LYS A 107 1.77 24.82 21.48
CA LYS A 107 1.84 25.95 22.41
C LYS A 107 0.69 26.88 22.07
N ILE A 108 -0.47 26.66 22.67
CA ILE A 108 -1.55 27.64 22.69
C ILE A 108 -1.06 28.79 23.54
N LYS A 109 -0.50 29.83 22.92
CA LYS A 109 -0.40 31.15 23.53
C LYS A 109 -1.83 31.72 23.53
N ARG A 110 -2.47 31.77 24.70
CA ARG A 110 -3.56 32.72 24.93
C ARG A 110 -2.94 34.11 24.99
N VAL A 111 -3.43 35.00 24.13
CA VAL A 111 -3.33 36.46 24.28
C VAL A 111 -4.57 36.97 24.97
#